data_AF-A0A4Q1K1W3-F1
#
_entry.id   AF-A0A4Q1K1W3-F1
#
_cell.length_a   1.000
_cell.length_b   1.000
_cell.length_c   1.000
_cell.angle_alpha   90.00
_cell.angle_beta   90.00
_cell.angle_gamma   90.00
#
_symmetry.space_group_name_H-M   'P 1'
#
loop_
_entity.id
_entity.type
_entity.pdbx_description
1 polymer ?
#
loop_
_entity_poly.entity_id
_entity_poly.type
_entity_poly.pdbx_seq_one_letter_code
_entity_poly.pdbx_strand_id
1 'polypeptide(L)'
;MKTIKILIILLNLFVGGFMIYGGIGKFTKPIPKPNAVIEQVQKGEEIAPNAEVLVIKNYIFGMKQTNYFWQFLGFAELFAGVLLLSQFFARIGAIIALPLTLNIFLFHLFLEFEELGELGLTFGLFAANVALIAFTYRIWKPLLIDKQALKLVSVTDK
;
A
#
# COMPACT_ATOMS: atom_id res chain seq x y z
N MET A 1 7.75 -0.18 -28.84
CA MET A 1 6.37 0.23 -28.44
C MET A 1 5.51 -0.93 -27.93
N LYS A 2 5.45 -2.09 -28.59
CA LYS A 2 4.66 -3.24 -28.11
C LYS A 2 5.20 -3.84 -26.80
N THR A 3 6.51 -3.99 -26.68
CA THR A 3 7.17 -4.55 -25.48
C THR A 3 6.87 -3.75 -24.21
N ILE A 4 6.90 -2.42 -24.29
CA ILE A 4 6.57 -1.54 -23.14
C ILE A 4 5.12 -1.71 -22.71
N LYS A 5 4.18 -1.85 -23.66
CA LYS A 5 2.77 -2.10 -23.32
C LYS A 5 2.57 -3.43 -22.63
N ILE A 6 3.24 -4.49 -23.10
CA ILE A 6 3.21 -5.82 -22.46
C ILE A 6 3.78 -5.72 -21.05
N LEU A 7 4.92 -5.04 -20.88
CA LEU A 7 5.53 -4.82 -19.57
C LEU A 7 4.58 -4.09 -18.60
N ILE A 8 3.90 -3.03 -19.05
CA ILE A 8 2.92 -2.30 -18.23
C ILE A 8 1.77 -3.22 -17.81
N ILE A 9 1.24 -4.05 -18.72
CA ILE A 9 0.18 -5.00 -18.38
C ILE A 9 0.68 -6.01 -17.34
N LEU A 10 1.87 -6.57 -17.52
CA LEU A 10 2.46 -7.51 -16.55
C LEU A 10 2.64 -6.86 -15.17
N LEU A 11 3.13 -5.62 -15.12
CA LEU A 11 3.28 -4.87 -13.88
C LEU A 11 1.91 -4.56 -13.23
N ASN A 12 0.89 -4.18 -14.01
CA ASN A 12 -0.46 -3.98 -13.50
C ASN A 12 -1.03 -5.27 -12.89
N LEU A 13 -0.83 -6.40 -13.56
CA LEU A 13 -1.27 -7.71 -13.06
C LEU A 13 -0.53 -8.10 -11.78
N PHE A 14 0.78 -7.86 -11.72
CA PHE A 14 1.60 -8.14 -10.55
C PHE A 14 1.18 -7.28 -9.35
N VAL A 15 1.20 -5.95 -9.49
CA VAL A 15 0.83 -5.03 -8.39
C VAL A 15 -0.64 -5.22 -8.02
N GLY A 16 -1.53 -5.27 -9.02
CA GLY A 16 -2.96 -5.44 -8.80
C GLY A 16 -3.30 -6.76 -8.11
N GLY A 17 -2.67 -7.86 -8.53
CA GLY A 17 -2.84 -9.18 -7.91
C GLY A 17 -2.39 -9.18 -6.44
N PHE A 18 -1.25 -8.55 -6.13
CA PHE A 18 -0.78 -8.40 -4.75
C PHE A 18 -1.74 -7.58 -3.89
N MET A 19 -2.28 -6.49 -4.42
CA MET A 19 -3.27 -5.67 -3.70
C MET A 19 -4.56 -6.46 -3.42
N ILE A 20 -5.06 -7.23 -4.39
CA ILE A 20 -6.24 -8.07 -4.18
C ILE A 20 -5.96 -9.14 -3.10
N TYR A 21 -4.83 -9.84 -3.21
CA TYR A 21 -4.45 -10.88 -2.27
C TYR A 21 -4.34 -10.34 -0.83
N GLY A 22 -3.58 -9.25 -0.64
CA GLY A 22 -3.42 -8.60 0.66
C GLY A 22 -4.73 -8.05 1.21
N GLY A 23 -5.57 -7.45 0.33
CA GLY A 23 -6.85 -6.88 0.70
C GLY A 23 -7.85 -7.93 1.19
N ILE A 24 -8.00 -9.05 0.46
CA ILE A 24 -8.85 -10.19 0.91
C ILE A 24 -8.37 -10.71 2.27
N GLY A 25 -7.05 -10.88 2.43
CA GLY A 25 -6.44 -11.35 3.67
C GLY A 25 -6.79 -10.52 4.92
N LYS A 26 -7.15 -9.24 4.74
CA LYS A 26 -7.55 -8.37 5.86
C LYS A 26 -8.97 -8.63 6.37
N PHE A 27 -9.82 -9.31 5.59
CA PHE A 27 -11.21 -9.63 5.95
C PHE A 27 -11.42 -11.11 6.35
N THR A 28 -10.40 -11.97 6.23
CA THR A 28 -10.55 -13.40 6.55
C THR A 28 -10.48 -13.71 8.04
N LYS A 29 -9.76 -12.90 8.82
CA LYS A 29 -9.61 -13.09 10.27
C LYS A 29 -10.58 -12.19 11.03
N PRO A 30 -11.29 -12.70 12.05
CA PRO A 30 -12.15 -11.87 12.87
C PRO A 30 -11.34 -10.80 13.61
N ILE A 31 -11.95 -9.64 13.81
CA ILE A 31 -11.35 -8.55 14.58
C ILE A 31 -11.29 -8.98 16.05
N PRO A 32 -10.11 -8.92 16.68
CA PRO A 32 -9.96 -9.30 18.08
C PRO A 32 -10.73 -8.34 18.99
N LYS A 33 -11.15 -8.83 20.16
CA LYS A 33 -11.81 -8.00 21.17
C LYS A 33 -10.87 -6.89 21.65
N PRO A 34 -11.39 -5.70 22.04
CA PRO A 34 -10.59 -4.58 22.53
C PRO A 34 -9.65 -4.91 23.70
N ASN A 35 -10.03 -5.88 24.53
CA ASN A 35 -9.30 -6.30 25.71
C ASN A 35 -8.54 -7.62 25.52
N ALA A 36 -8.50 -8.20 24.32
CA ALA A 36 -7.94 -9.53 24.09
C ALA A 36 -6.48 -9.64 24.56
N VAL A 37 -5.64 -8.64 24.26
CA VAL A 37 -4.24 -8.63 24.71
C VAL A 37 -4.16 -8.50 26.23
N ILE A 38 -5.01 -7.69 26.86
CA ILE A 38 -5.04 -7.52 28.32
C ILE A 38 -5.44 -8.83 29.00
N GLU A 39 -6.45 -9.54 28.46
CA GLU A 39 -6.87 -10.84 28.98
C GLU A 39 -5.75 -11.88 28.87
N GLN A 40 -4.97 -11.88 27.78
CA GLN A 40 -3.81 -12.77 27.63
C GLN A 40 -2.72 -12.49 28.67
N VAL A 41 -2.38 -11.21 28.89
CA VAL A 41 -1.44 -10.79 29.95
C VAL A 41 -1.92 -11.27 31.32
N GLN A 42 -3.21 -11.06 31.63
CA GLN A 42 -3.79 -11.43 32.93
C GLN A 42 -3.78 -12.94 33.19
N LYS A 43 -3.87 -13.75 32.13
CA LYS A 43 -3.77 -15.21 32.20
C LYS A 43 -2.33 -15.73 32.25
N GLY A 44 -1.33 -14.85 32.13
CA GLY A 44 0.08 -15.23 32.07
C GLY A 44 0.47 -15.90 30.75
N GLU A 45 -0.30 -15.68 29.68
CA GLU A 45 0.01 -16.21 28.35
C GLU A 45 1.17 -15.43 27.71
N GLU A 46 2.05 -16.15 27.00
CA GLU A 46 3.12 -15.50 26.23
C GLU A 46 2.56 -14.84 24.98
N ILE A 47 2.67 -13.50 24.91
CA ILE A 47 2.08 -12.71 23.82
C ILE A 47 3.03 -12.65 22.63
N ALA A 48 4.34 -12.63 22.86
CA ALA A 48 5.37 -12.56 21.84
C ALA A 48 6.69 -13.13 22.38
N PRO A 49 7.51 -13.77 21.52
CA PRO A 49 8.80 -14.35 21.92
C PRO A 49 9.87 -13.31 22.25
N ASN A 50 9.74 -12.09 21.71
CA ASN A 50 10.67 -10.99 21.95
C ASN A 50 9.96 -9.62 21.82
N ALA A 51 10.69 -8.55 22.14
CA ALA A 51 10.17 -7.19 22.11
C ALA A 51 9.81 -6.71 20.69
N GLU A 52 10.56 -7.13 19.67
CA GLU A 52 10.33 -6.73 18.27
C GLU A 52 9.00 -7.29 17.75
N VAL A 53 8.75 -8.58 17.95
CA VAL A 53 7.48 -9.24 17.61
C VAL A 53 6.32 -8.66 18.44
N LEU A 54 6.57 -8.24 19.68
CA LEU A 54 5.56 -7.57 20.49
C LEU A 54 5.15 -6.21 19.89
N VAL A 55 6.10 -5.42 19.38
CA VAL A 55 5.82 -4.13 18.73
C VAL A 55 4.96 -4.33 17.48
N ILE A 56 5.32 -5.29 16.62
CA ILE A 56 4.53 -5.65 15.43
C ILE A 56 3.10 -6.06 15.82
N LYS A 57 2.97 -6.98 16.79
CA LYS A 57 1.67 -7.46 17.27
C LYS A 57 0.81 -6.31 17.81
N ASN A 58 1.39 -5.41 18.60
CA ASN A 58 0.68 -4.25 19.14
C ASN A 58 0.22 -3.27 18.04
N TYR A 59 1.06 -3.02 17.04
CA TYR A 59 0.71 -2.17 15.90
C TYR A 59 -0.49 -2.75 15.13
N ILE A 60 -0.43 -4.04 14.76
CA ILE A 60 -1.53 -4.73 14.06
C ILE A 60 -2.79 -4.79 14.93
N PHE A 61 -2.64 -5.11 16.22
CA PHE A 61 -3.76 -5.17 17.15
C PHE A 61 -4.46 -3.81 17.26
N GLY A 62 -3.71 -2.72 17.45
CA GLY A 62 -4.25 -1.37 17.52
C GLY A 62 -5.06 -1.00 16.27
N MET A 63 -4.51 -1.23 15.07
CA MET A 63 -5.22 -0.95 13.82
C MET A 63 -6.50 -1.78 13.64
N LYS A 64 -6.50 -3.05 14.10
CA LYS A 64 -7.68 -3.91 14.03
C LYS A 64 -8.74 -3.53 15.06
N GLN A 65 -8.32 -3.20 16.27
CA GLN A 65 -9.20 -2.90 17.40
C GLN A 65 -10.11 -1.69 17.14
N THR A 66 -9.66 -0.69 16.37
CA THR A 66 -10.51 0.46 16.05
C THR A 66 -11.67 0.13 15.10
N ASN A 67 -11.70 -1.08 14.53
CA ASN A 67 -12.69 -1.50 13.53
C ASN A 67 -12.81 -0.51 12.35
N TYR A 68 -11.72 0.18 12.03
CA TYR A 68 -11.69 1.22 11.00
C TYR A 68 -10.47 1.06 10.11
N PHE A 69 -9.27 1.34 10.60
CA PHE A 69 -8.11 1.50 9.73
C PHE A 69 -7.72 0.20 9.02
N TRP A 70 -7.78 -0.95 9.71
CA TRP A 70 -7.49 -2.24 9.09
C TRP A 70 -8.46 -2.59 7.95
N GLN A 71 -9.75 -2.28 8.12
CA GLN A 71 -10.78 -2.49 7.10
C GLN A 71 -10.66 -1.49 5.95
N PHE A 72 -10.41 -0.21 6.27
CA PHE A 72 -10.16 0.83 5.29
C PHE A 72 -8.96 0.49 4.42
N LEU A 73 -7.85 0.04 5.02
CA LEU A 73 -6.66 -0.42 4.31
C LEU A 73 -6.99 -1.58 3.38
N GLY A 74 -7.72 -2.60 3.87
CA GLY A 74 -8.17 -3.72 3.04
C GLY A 74 -9.05 -3.29 1.87
N PHE A 75 -10.00 -2.38 2.10
CA PHE A 75 -10.84 -1.84 1.04
C PHE A 75 -10.02 -1.04 0.01
N ALA A 76 -9.09 -0.19 0.46
CA ALA A 76 -8.24 0.59 -0.41
C ALA A 76 -7.36 -0.30 -1.30
N GLU A 77 -6.79 -1.38 -0.74
CA GLU A 77 -6.04 -2.38 -1.50
C GLU A 77 -6.93 -3.09 -2.53
N LEU A 78 -8.11 -3.58 -2.12
CA LEU A 78 -9.04 -4.23 -3.05
C LEU A 78 -9.43 -3.29 -4.20
N PHE A 79 -9.77 -2.04 -3.86
CA PHE A 79 -10.17 -1.04 -4.84
C PHE A 79 -9.04 -0.73 -5.82
N ALA A 80 -7.83 -0.46 -5.32
CA ALA A 80 -6.67 -0.22 -6.17
C ALA A 80 -6.32 -1.43 -7.04
N GLY A 81 -6.42 -2.63 -6.47
CA GLY A 81 -6.22 -3.91 -7.15
C GLY A 81 -7.17 -4.10 -8.33
N VAL A 82 -8.47 -3.87 -8.13
CA VAL A 82 -9.49 -3.96 -9.19
C VAL A 82 -9.19 -2.96 -10.30
N LEU A 83 -8.85 -1.72 -9.96
CA LEU A 83 -8.53 -0.69 -10.95
C LEU A 83 -7.30 -1.08 -11.78
N LEU A 84 -6.25 -1.60 -11.14
CA LEU A 84 -5.04 -2.10 -11.82
C LEU A 84 -5.34 -3.29 -12.75
N LEU A 85 -6.08 -4.28 -12.26
CA LEU A 85 -6.41 -5.47 -13.05
C LEU A 85 -7.31 -5.16 -14.25
N SER A 86 -8.19 -4.16 -14.14
CA SER A 86 -9.09 -3.75 -15.23
C SER A 86 -8.37 -3.29 -16.49
N GLN A 87 -7.09 -2.90 -16.41
CA GLN A 87 -6.28 -2.24 -17.45
C GLN A 87 -6.81 -0.88 -17.93
N PHE A 88 -8.12 -0.65 -17.88
CA PHE A 88 -8.77 0.60 -18.28
C PHE A 88 -8.49 1.72 -17.26
N PHE A 89 -8.66 1.43 -15.97
CA PHE A 89 -8.42 2.38 -14.88
C PHE A 89 -7.06 2.24 -14.21
N ALA A 90 -6.15 1.45 -14.79
CA ALA A 90 -4.90 1.04 -14.14
C ALA A 90 -4.01 2.21 -13.70
N ARG A 91 -4.08 3.35 -14.38
CA ARG A 91 -3.35 4.57 -13.98
C ARG A 91 -3.83 5.15 -12.65
N ILE A 92 -5.15 5.24 -12.49
CA ILE A 92 -5.77 5.69 -11.25
C ILE A 92 -5.46 4.67 -10.15
N GLY A 93 -5.58 3.38 -10.48
CA GLY A 93 -5.19 2.29 -9.60
C GLY A 93 -3.74 2.40 -9.11
N ALA A 94 -2.79 2.66 -10.00
CA ALA A 94 -1.38 2.82 -9.64
C ALA A 94 -1.13 4.03 -8.74
N ILE A 95 -1.81 5.16 -8.96
CA ILE A 95 -1.70 6.35 -8.10
C ILE A 95 -2.25 6.06 -6.71
N ILE A 96 -3.41 5.40 -6.61
CA ILE A 96 -4.01 5.00 -5.33
C ILE A 96 -3.14 3.96 -4.61
N ALA A 97 -2.57 3.01 -5.35
CA ALA A 97 -1.71 1.96 -4.81
C ALA A 97 -0.34 2.48 -4.34
N LEU A 98 0.11 3.66 -4.79
CA LEU A 98 1.41 4.21 -4.39
C LEU A 98 1.55 4.43 -2.87
N PRO A 99 0.67 5.17 -2.19
CA PRO A 99 0.74 5.31 -0.73
C PRO A 99 0.53 3.98 0.01
N LEU A 100 -0.20 3.02 -0.58
CA LEU A 100 -0.43 1.70 0.02
C LEU A 100 0.85 0.85 -0.04
N THR A 101 1.43 0.70 -1.22
CA THR A 101 2.68 -0.05 -1.43
C THR A 101 3.86 0.58 -0.68
N LEU A 102 3.89 1.92 -0.58
CA LEU A 102 4.86 2.61 0.27
C LEU A 102 4.66 2.23 1.74
N ASN A 103 3.43 2.30 2.28
CA ASN A 103 3.18 1.92 3.67
C ASN A 103 3.54 0.45 3.95
N ILE A 104 3.20 -0.47 3.04
CA ILE A 104 3.56 -1.89 3.16
C ILE A 104 5.07 -2.06 3.18
N PHE A 105 5.80 -1.41 2.28
CA PHE A 105 7.26 -1.44 2.28
C PHE A 105 7.85 -0.86 3.56
N LEU A 106 7.37 0.31 4.01
CA LEU A 106 7.87 0.94 5.24
C LEU A 106 7.56 0.11 6.49
N PHE A 107 6.42 -0.59 6.52
CA PHE A 107 6.11 -1.54 7.58
C PHE A 107 7.19 -2.62 7.67
N HIS A 108 7.55 -3.27 6.55
CA HIS A 108 8.59 -4.30 6.59
C HIS A 108 9.98 -3.70 6.83
N LEU A 109 10.28 -2.51 6.30
CA LEU A 109 11.57 -1.85 6.49
C LEU A 109 11.83 -1.49 7.96
N PHE A 110 10.81 -1.03 8.68
CA PHE A 110 10.97 -0.54 10.05
C PHE A 110 10.55 -1.52 11.13
N LEU A 111 9.60 -2.41 10.86
CA LEU A 111 9.05 -3.33 11.86
C LEU A 111 9.50 -4.77 11.64
N GLU A 112 9.80 -5.20 10.41
CA GLU A 112 10.18 -6.58 10.06
C GLU A 112 11.47 -6.65 9.23
N PHE A 113 12.47 -5.82 9.57
CA PHE A 113 13.71 -5.70 8.80
C PHE A 113 14.50 -7.01 8.69
N GLU A 114 14.38 -7.88 9.70
CA GLU A 114 15.07 -9.18 9.75
C GLU A 114 14.50 -10.18 8.73
N GLU A 115 13.25 -9.98 8.28
CA GLU A 115 12.59 -10.82 7.29
C GLU A 115 12.96 -10.37 5.86
N LEU A 116 14.24 -10.57 5.50
CA LEU A 116 14.81 -10.11 4.22
C LEU A 116 14.02 -10.55 2.98
N GLY A 117 13.36 -11.72 3.04
CA GLY A 117 12.50 -12.22 1.98
C GLY A 117 11.26 -11.35 1.75
N GLU A 118 10.54 -11.01 2.82
CA GLU A 118 9.34 -10.16 2.75
C GLU A 118 9.71 -8.70 2.46
N LEU A 119 10.80 -8.21 3.04
CA LEU A 119 11.34 -6.89 2.74
C LEU A 119 11.70 -6.73 1.25
N GLY A 120 12.38 -7.71 0.67
CA GLY A 120 12.74 -7.71 -0.76
C GLY A 120 11.51 -7.73 -1.66
N LEU A 121 10.51 -8.53 -1.31
CA LEU A 121 9.25 -8.63 -2.04
C LEU A 121 8.46 -7.32 -2.01
N THR A 122 8.33 -6.70 -0.83
CA THR A 122 7.56 -5.47 -0.65
C THR A 122 8.27 -4.26 -1.25
N PHE A 123 9.61 -4.23 -1.21
CA PHE A 123 10.40 -3.28 -1.98
C PHE A 123 10.16 -3.44 -3.49
N GLY A 124 10.19 -4.69 -4.00
CA GLY A 124 9.90 -4.98 -5.41
C GLY A 124 8.49 -4.54 -5.83
N LEU A 125 7.50 -4.76 -4.97
CA LEU A 125 6.12 -4.31 -5.15
C LEU A 125 6.02 -2.78 -5.23
N PHE A 126 6.66 -2.07 -4.30
CA PHE A 126 6.72 -0.60 -4.31
C PHE A 126 7.45 -0.07 -5.55
N ALA A 127 8.61 -0.63 -5.89
CA ALA A 127 9.38 -0.26 -7.07
C ALA A 127 8.59 -0.50 -8.37
N ALA A 128 7.86 -1.61 -8.47
CA ALA A 128 6.97 -1.90 -9.60
C ALA A 128 5.85 -0.85 -9.73
N ASN A 129 5.25 -0.43 -8.62
CA ASN A 129 4.25 0.62 -8.61
C ASN A 129 4.84 1.98 -9.05
N VAL A 130 6.04 2.33 -8.56
CA VAL A 130 6.75 3.55 -8.98
C VAL A 130 7.04 3.51 -10.48
N ALA A 131 7.47 2.37 -11.01
CA ALA A 131 7.71 2.19 -12.44
C ALA A 131 6.45 2.37 -13.28
N LEU A 132 5.29 1.85 -12.84
CA LEU A 132 3.99 2.05 -13.51
C LEU A 132 3.64 3.54 -13.63
N ILE A 133 3.85 4.30 -12.56
CA ILE A 133 3.60 5.74 -12.53
C ILE A 133 4.61 6.47 -13.43
N ALA A 134 5.90 6.13 -13.34
CA ALA A 134 6.94 6.74 -14.17
C ALA A 134 6.71 6.51 -15.67
N PHE A 135 6.30 5.31 -16.08
CA PHE A 135 5.99 5.02 -17.50
C PHE A 135 4.82 5.83 -18.06
N THR A 136 3.94 6.34 -17.18
CA THR A 136 2.80 7.17 -17.59
C THR A 136 3.01 8.66 -17.33
N TYR A 137 4.23 9.08 -16.94
CA TYR A 137 4.60 10.46 -16.59
C TYR A 137 4.13 11.50 -17.60
N ARG A 138 4.32 11.23 -18.90
CA ARG A 138 3.95 12.18 -19.96
C ARG A 138 2.46 12.54 -19.94
N ILE A 139 1.61 11.70 -19.37
CA ILE A 139 0.16 11.87 -19.33
C ILE A 139 -0.27 12.65 -18.08
N TRP A 140 0.28 12.33 -16.90
CA TRP A 140 -0.13 12.95 -15.64
C TRP A 140 0.72 14.17 -15.24
N LYS A 141 1.87 14.41 -15.89
CA LYS A 141 2.70 15.62 -15.68
C LYS A 141 1.91 16.94 -15.67
N PRO A 142 0.91 17.18 -16.54
CA PRO A 142 0.14 18.41 -16.52
C PRO A 142 -0.59 18.67 -15.19
N LEU A 143 -0.88 17.63 -14.40
CA LEU A 143 -1.49 17.77 -13.07
C LEU A 143 -0.53 18.36 -12.04
N LEU A 144 0.78 18.22 -12.23
CA LEU A 144 1.79 18.77 -11.32
C LEU A 144 2.13 20.23 -11.63
N ILE A 145 2.03 20.62 -12.90
CA ILE A 145 2.48 21.93 -13.36
C ILE A 145 1.38 22.54 -14.22
N ASP A 146 0.63 23.45 -13.62
CA ASP A 146 -0.28 24.30 -14.36
C ASP A 146 0.48 25.49 -14.97
N LYS A 147 0.79 25.37 -16.26
CA LYS A 147 1.44 26.44 -17.03
C LYS A 147 0.57 27.69 -17.16
N GLN A 148 -0.76 27.59 -17.03
CA GLN A 148 -1.66 28.73 -17.07
C GLN A 148 -1.61 29.49 -15.75
N ALA A 149 -1.65 28.78 -14.61
CA ALA A 149 -1.45 29.38 -13.29
C ALA A 149 -0.10 30.10 -13.19
N LEU A 150 0.99 29.48 -13.67
CA LEU A 150 2.32 30.10 -13.67
C LEU A 150 2.38 31.39 -14.53
N LYS A 151 1.65 31.42 -15.65
CA LYS A 151 1.57 32.63 -16.49
C LYS A 151 0.78 33.74 -15.81
N LEU A 152 -0.31 33.42 -15.12
CA LEU A 152 -1.12 34.42 -14.40
C LEU A 152 -0.31 35.09 -13.29
N VAL A 153 0.42 34.31 -12.48
CA VAL A 153 1.31 34.86 -11.43
C VAL A 153 2.34 35.82 -12.04
N SER A 154 3.00 35.45 -13.14
CA SER A 154 4.01 36.29 -13.80
C SER A 154 3.51 37.60 -14.43
N VAL A 155 2.20 37.74 -14.65
CA VAL A 155 1.58 38.96 -15.17
C VAL A 155 1.21 39.92 -14.04
N THR A 156 0.83 39.41 -12.87
CA THR A 156 0.55 40.22 -11.67
C THR A 156 1.79 40.84 -11.00
N ASP A 157 2.98 40.29 -11.25
CA ASP A 157 4.26 40.80 -10.72
C ASP A 157 4.91 41.89 -11.61
N LYS A 158 4.20 42.41 -12.60
CA LYS A 158 4.61 43.57 -13.43
C LYS A 158 3.69 44.76 -13.22
#